data_AF-A0A357V5D3-F1
#
_entry.id   AF-A0A357V5D3-F1
#
_cell.length_a   1.000
_cell.length_b   1.000
_cell.length_c   1.000
_cell.angle_alpha   90.00
_cell.angle_beta   90.00
_cell.angle_gamma   90.00
#
_symmetry.space_group_name_H-M   'P 1'
#
loop_
_entity.id
_entity.type
_entity.pdbx_description
1 polymer ?
#
loop_
_entity_poly.entity_id
_entity_poly.type
_entity_poly.pdbx_seq_one_letter_code
_entity_poly.pdbx_strand_id
1 'polypeptide(L)'
;MTPTKIHRLLPALLFATAFSTAAHAGSIKNNSPVELTIGGQLNRAFLYVNDGEEGMYRHVDNENDSTRIFLNAEGTINADWSVGTQFVVLMRSNPSNEMSASTESAGAESFEEEAAEVYFTHKRLGTL
;
A
#
# COMPACT_ATOMS: atom_id res chain seq x y z
N MET A 1 -12.29 27.97 -44.79
CA MET A 1 -11.31 28.46 -43.80
C MET A 1 -11.91 28.26 -42.41
N THR A 2 -11.61 27.12 -41.79
CA THR A 2 -12.05 26.77 -40.43
C THR A 2 -10.98 27.26 -39.45
N PRO A 3 -11.30 28.01 -38.40
CA PRO A 3 -10.29 28.59 -37.53
C PRO A 3 -9.65 27.49 -36.67
N THR A 4 -8.33 27.32 -36.82
CA THR A 4 -7.51 26.47 -35.97
C THR A 4 -7.47 27.08 -34.55
N LYS A 5 -8.19 26.47 -33.60
CA LYS A 5 -8.10 26.83 -32.18
C LYS A 5 -6.70 26.47 -31.68
N ILE A 6 -5.87 27.49 -31.45
CA ILE A 6 -4.59 27.38 -30.76
C ILE A 6 -4.92 27.04 -29.29
N HIS A 7 -4.77 25.77 -28.92
CA HIS A 7 -4.87 25.34 -27.53
C HIS A 7 -3.62 25.84 -26.81
N ARG A 8 -3.77 26.93 -26.05
CA ARG A 8 -2.77 27.34 -25.07
C ARG A 8 -2.72 26.25 -24.02
N LEU A 9 -1.64 25.47 -24.01
CA LEU A 9 -1.31 24.55 -22.91
C LEU A 9 -1.20 25.38 -21.63
N LEU A 10 -2.26 25.42 -20.83
CA LEU A 10 -2.17 25.90 -19.46
C LEU A 10 -1.39 24.85 -18.66
N PRO A 11 -0.48 25.27 -17.76
CA PRO A 11 0.23 24.33 -16.92
C PRO A 11 -0.78 23.65 -15.98
N ALA A 12 -0.96 22.34 -16.14
CA ALA A 12 -1.69 21.52 -15.19
C ALA A 12 -0.98 21.61 -13.83
N LEU A 13 -1.64 22.20 -12.84
CA LEU A 13 -1.11 22.32 -11.48
C LEU A 13 -1.47 21.03 -10.72
N LEU A 14 -0.49 20.14 -10.57
CA LEU A 14 -0.64 18.85 -9.91
C LEU A 14 -0.24 18.98 -8.43
N PHE A 15 -1.18 18.79 -7.51
CA PHE A 15 -0.91 18.65 -6.08
C PHE A 15 -1.38 17.26 -5.63
N ALA A 16 -0.46 16.42 -5.16
CA ALA A 16 -0.75 15.14 -4.55
C ALA A 16 -0.44 15.21 -3.05
N THR A 17 -1.44 14.96 -2.21
CA THR A 17 -1.25 14.78 -0.75
C THR A 17 -1.49 13.32 -0.40
N ALA A 18 -0.44 12.63 0.02
CA ALA A 18 -0.51 11.24 0.48
C ALA A 18 -0.77 11.18 1.98
N PHE A 19 -1.71 10.34 2.39
CA PHE A 19 -1.97 10.02 3.79
C PHE A 19 -1.82 8.52 3.99
N SER A 20 -0.91 8.12 4.87
CA SER A 20 -0.71 6.75 5.30
C SER A 20 -1.27 6.57 6.71
N THR A 21 -2.15 5.59 6.90
CA THR A 21 -2.63 5.22 8.24
C THR A 21 -2.41 3.74 8.50
N ALA A 22 -1.79 3.42 9.63
CA ALA A 22 -1.69 2.06 10.11
C ALA A 22 -3.02 1.66 10.76
N ALA A 23 -3.58 0.52 10.33
CA ALA A 23 -4.76 -0.07 10.95
C ALA A 23 -4.44 -1.49 11.42
N HIS A 24 -4.61 -1.74 12.72
CA HIS A 24 -4.48 -3.08 13.30
C HIS A 24 -5.86 -3.67 13.56
N ALA A 25 -6.15 -4.81 12.95
CA ALA A 25 -7.38 -5.56 13.13
C ALA A 25 -7.25 -6.55 14.29
N GLY A 26 -6.88 -6.06 15.49
CA GLY A 26 -6.85 -6.86 16.72
C GLY A 26 -5.92 -8.08 16.73
N SER A 27 -5.87 -8.75 17.89
CA SER A 27 -5.15 -10.02 18.10
C SER A 27 -6.18 -11.10 18.41
N ILE A 28 -6.14 -12.23 17.70
CA ILE A 28 -7.01 -13.39 17.98
C ILE A 28 -6.23 -14.32 18.91
N LYS A 29 -6.62 -14.37 20.19
CA LYS A 29 -6.05 -15.32 21.17
C LYS A 29 -7.05 -16.44 21.44
N ASN A 30 -6.77 -17.64 20.93
CA ASN A 30 -7.59 -18.84 21.18
C ASN A 30 -6.84 -19.81 22.11
N ASN A 31 -6.57 -19.37 23.35
CA ASN A 31 -5.88 -20.13 24.41
C ASN A 31 -4.65 -20.96 23.96
N SER A 32 -4.04 -20.51 22.86
CA SER A 32 -2.95 -21.14 22.15
C SER A 32 -1.69 -20.37 22.51
N PRO A 33 -0.52 -21.02 22.61
CA PRO A 33 0.75 -20.34 22.80
C PRO A 33 1.18 -19.51 21.57
N VAL A 34 0.34 -19.45 20.53
CA VAL A 34 0.54 -18.68 19.31
C VAL A 34 -0.30 -17.42 19.33
N GLU A 35 0.34 -16.28 19.08
CA GLU A 35 -0.31 -14.99 18.85
C GLU A 35 -0.36 -14.68 17.35
N LEU A 36 -1.55 -14.43 16.82
CA LEU A 36 -1.76 -13.96 15.45
C LEU A 36 -2.16 -12.49 15.48
N THR A 37 -1.36 -11.66 14.81
CA THR A 37 -1.63 -10.26 14.54
C THR A 37 -2.04 -10.09 13.09
N ILE A 38 -3.19 -9.46 12.87
CA ILE A 38 -3.66 -9.05 11.54
C ILE A 38 -3.59 -7.53 11.48
N GLY A 39 -2.98 -6.99 10.44
CA GLY A 39 -2.88 -5.55 10.27
C GLY A 39 -2.60 -5.16 8.84
N GLY A 40 -2.35 -3.88 8.66
CA GLY A 40 -2.00 -3.33 7.37
C GLY A 40 -1.80 -1.82 7.43
N GLN A 41 -1.56 -1.26 6.27
CA GLN A 41 -1.58 0.17 6.04
C GLN A 41 -2.41 0.47 4.80
N LEU A 42 -3.18 1.54 4.88
CA LEU A 42 -3.81 2.15 3.72
C LEU A 42 -2.94 3.34 3.32
N ASN A 43 -2.41 3.31 2.09
CA ASN A 43 -1.76 4.47 1.50
C ASN A 43 -2.67 5.00 0.40
N ARG A 44 -3.17 6.23 0.58
CA ARG A 44 -4.02 6.86 -0.42
C ARG A 44 -3.69 8.34 -0.55
N ALA A 45 -3.57 8.77 -1.79
CA ALA A 45 -3.47 10.18 -2.17
C ALA A 45 -4.69 10.62 -2.96
N PHE A 46 -4.97 11.92 -2.86
CA PHE A 46 -5.89 12.61 -3.74
C PHE A 46 -5.10 13.38 -4.79
N LEU A 47 -5.45 13.17 -6.04
CA LEU A 47 -4.90 13.87 -7.19
C LEU A 47 -5.98 14.77 -7.77
N TYR A 48 -5.78 16.08 -7.71
CA TYR A 48 -6.61 17.02 -8.46
C TYR A 48 -5.98 17.33 -9.82
N VAL A 49 -6.78 17.29 -10.87
CA VAL A 49 -6.38 17.59 -12.24
C VAL A 49 -7.38 18.59 -12.82
N ASN A 50 -6.87 19.60 -13.52
CA ASN A 50 -7.67 20.57 -14.26
C ASN A 50 -7.01 20.83 -15.61
N ASP A 51 -7.77 20.71 -16.69
CA ASP A 51 -7.29 20.88 -18.06
C ASP A 51 -7.63 22.25 -18.69
N GLY A 52 -8.28 23.13 -17.92
CA GLY A 52 -8.73 24.45 -18.32
C GLY A 52 -10.21 24.52 -18.72
N GLU A 53 -10.89 23.39 -18.91
CA GLU A 53 -12.35 23.32 -19.13
C GLU A 53 -13.03 22.61 -17.95
N GLU A 54 -12.47 21.51 -17.45
CA GLU A 54 -13.02 20.70 -16.38
C GLU A 54 -11.98 20.36 -15.31
N GLY A 55 -12.45 20.13 -14.08
CA GLY A 55 -11.62 19.75 -12.93
C GLY A 55 -12.11 18.45 -12.33
N MET A 56 -11.18 17.53 -12.04
CA MET A 56 -11.48 16.19 -11.55
C MET A 56 -10.56 15.77 -10.41
N TYR A 57 -11.12 14.97 -9.50
CA TYR A 57 -10.39 14.36 -8.39
C TYR A 57 -10.22 12.87 -8.66
N ARG A 58 -9.02 12.35 -8.41
CA ARG A 58 -8.69 10.93 -8.54
C ARG A 58 -8.06 10.42 -7.26
N HIS A 59 -8.34 9.17 -6.92
CA HIS A 59 -7.59 8.45 -5.89
C HIS A 59 -6.41 7.74 -6.52
N VAL A 60 -5.24 7.92 -5.92
CA VAL A 60 -4.00 7.27 -6.35
C VAL A 60 -3.35 6.59 -5.15
N ASP A 61 -2.66 5.48 -5.39
CA ASP A 61 -1.78 4.86 -4.42
C ASP A 61 -0.33 5.29 -4.70
N ASN A 62 0.52 5.25 -3.69
CA ASN A 62 1.93 5.57 -3.84
C ASN A 62 2.67 4.37 -4.43
N GLU A 63 3.40 4.62 -5.53
CA GLU A 63 4.22 3.60 -6.17
C GLU A 63 5.34 3.07 -5.27
N ASN A 64 5.93 3.93 -4.44
CA ASN A 64 7.11 3.54 -3.66
C ASN A 64 6.75 2.93 -2.29
N ASP A 65 5.49 3.03 -1.88
CA ASP A 65 4.99 2.50 -0.61
C ASP A 65 3.48 2.35 -0.67
N SER A 66 2.98 1.16 -0.99
CA SER A 66 1.58 0.97 -1.34
C SER A 66 0.72 0.47 -0.19
N THR A 67 -0.60 0.46 -0.39
CA THR A 67 -1.53 -0.21 0.50
C THR A 67 -1.13 -1.68 0.68
N ARG A 68 -1.05 -2.14 1.94
CA ARG A 68 -0.63 -3.52 2.25
C ARG A 68 -1.40 -4.11 3.42
N ILE A 69 -1.53 -5.42 3.41
CA ILE A 69 -2.12 -6.23 4.47
C ILE A 69 -1.06 -7.22 4.94
N PHE A 70 -0.95 -7.43 6.25
CA PHE A 70 -0.04 -8.40 6.83
C PHE A 70 -0.71 -9.30 7.86
N LEU A 71 -0.18 -10.51 7.92
CA LEU A 71 -0.44 -11.52 8.94
C LEU A 71 0.91 -11.86 9.58
N ASN A 72 1.04 -11.59 10.87
CA ASN A 72 2.21 -11.99 11.63
C ASN A 72 1.76 -12.96 12.71
N ALA A 73 2.34 -14.16 12.75
CA ALA A 73 2.11 -15.09 13.85
C ALA A 73 3.42 -15.43 14.55
N GLU A 74 3.40 -15.49 15.88
CA GLU A 74 4.55 -15.88 16.69
C GLU A 74 4.13 -16.87 17.78
N GLY A 75 4.95 -17.88 18.01
CA GLY A 75 4.76 -18.88 19.06
C GLY A 75 6.04 -19.20 19.79
N THR A 76 5.94 -19.39 21.11
CA THR A 76 7.07 -19.86 21.92
C THR A 76 7.20 -21.37 21.81
N ILE A 77 8.39 -21.87 21.45
CA ILE A 77 8.68 -23.32 21.42
C ILE A 77 9.12 -23.77 22.82
N ASN A 78 10.06 -23.05 23.41
CA ASN A 78 10.60 -23.31 24.75
C ASN A 78 11.22 -22.03 25.34
N ALA A 79 11.95 -22.17 26.44
CA ALA A 79 12.56 -21.03 27.13
C ALA A 79 13.55 -20.24 26.27
N ASP A 80 14.16 -20.83 25.23
CA ASP A 80 15.22 -20.17 24.44
C ASP A 80 14.85 -19.92 22.98
N TRP A 81 13.83 -20.62 22.46
CA TRP A 81 13.42 -20.58 21.06
C TRP A 81 11.97 -20.14 20.86
N SER A 82 11.74 -19.26 19.88
CA SER A 82 10.44 -18.96 19.28
C SER A 82 10.45 -19.22 17.77
N VAL A 83 9.26 -19.42 17.21
CA VAL A 83 9.01 -19.49 15.77
C VAL A 83 8.02 -18.42 15.40
N GLY A 84 8.23 -17.76 14.27
CA GLY A 84 7.28 -16.83 13.72
C GLY A 84 7.10 -17.00 12.22
N THR A 85 6.06 -16.39 11.71
CA THR A 85 5.81 -16.26 10.28
C THR A 85 5.31 -14.85 9.99
N GLN A 86 5.71 -14.35 8.83
CA GLN A 86 5.26 -13.09 8.28
C GLN A 86 4.73 -13.34 6.88
N PHE A 87 3.50 -12.94 6.65
CA PHE A 87 2.88 -12.93 5.34
C PHE A 87 2.39 -11.50 5.04
N VAL A 88 2.89 -10.90 3.97
CA VAL A 88 2.57 -9.53 3.57
C VAL A 88 2.21 -9.51 2.10
N VAL A 89 1.04 -8.93 1.81
CA VAL A 89 0.58 -8.69 0.44
C VAL A 89 0.36 -7.22 0.20
N LEU A 90 0.80 -6.77 -0.97
CA LEU A 90 0.64 -5.43 -1.48
C LEU A 90 -0.56 -5.39 -2.44
N MET A 91 -1.23 -4.24 -2.46
CA MET A 91 -2.18 -3.86 -3.50
C MET A 91 -1.84 -2.48 -3.99
N ARG A 92 -1.75 -2.32 -5.31
CA ARG A 92 -1.56 -1.04 -5.97
C ARG A 92 -2.79 -0.69 -6.77
N SER A 93 -3.48 0.37 -6.39
CA SER A 93 -4.60 0.92 -7.17
C SER A 93 -4.22 2.29 -7.69
N ASN A 94 -4.24 2.47 -9.00
CA ASN A 94 -3.85 3.72 -9.66
C ASN A 94 -2.50 4.23 -9.15
N PRO A 95 -1.40 3.48 -9.38
CA PRO A 95 -0.10 3.86 -8.86
C PRO A 95 0.33 5.23 -9.42
N SER A 96 0.89 6.06 -8.54
CA SER A 96 1.10 7.49 -8.79
C SER A 96 2.04 7.81 -9.97
N ASN A 97 2.90 6.86 -10.37
CA ASN A 97 3.79 6.94 -11.53
C ASN A 97 3.07 6.72 -12.87
N GLU A 98 1.90 6.07 -12.88
CA GLU A 98 1.10 5.80 -14.10
C GLU A 98 -0.06 6.78 -14.29
N MET A 99 -0.38 7.53 -13.23
CA MET A 99 -1.43 8.54 -13.25
C MET A 99 -0.92 9.86 -13.80
N SER A 100 -1.68 10.46 -14.72
CA SER A 100 -1.34 11.73 -15.38
C SER A 100 -2.61 12.54 -15.67
N ALA A 101 -2.49 13.78 -16.13
CA ALA A 101 -3.67 14.58 -16.48
C ALA A 101 -4.60 13.87 -17.49
N SER A 102 -4.03 13.16 -18.45
CA SER A 102 -4.75 12.40 -19.48
C SER A 102 -5.11 10.96 -19.08
N THR A 103 -4.53 10.42 -18.00
CA THR A 103 -4.83 9.05 -17.53
C THR A 103 -5.91 9.10 -16.46
N GLU A 104 -7.12 8.65 -16.80
CA GLU A 104 -8.25 8.64 -15.87
C GLU A 104 -8.18 7.51 -14.85
N SER A 105 -7.60 6.37 -15.24
CA SER A 105 -7.39 5.18 -14.40
C SER A 105 -6.23 4.38 -14.96
N ALA A 106 -5.29 3.98 -14.10
CA ALA A 106 -4.27 2.98 -14.40
C ALA A 106 -4.70 1.58 -13.95
N GLY A 107 -5.85 1.47 -13.26
CA GLY A 107 -6.43 0.20 -12.82
C GLY A 107 -5.93 -0.21 -11.44
N ALA A 108 -6.25 -1.46 -11.09
CA ALA A 108 -5.73 -2.10 -9.89
C ALA A 108 -4.81 -3.24 -10.32
N GLU A 109 -3.59 -3.25 -9.78
CA GLU A 109 -2.67 -4.37 -9.89
C GLU A 109 -3.21 -5.56 -9.10
N SER A 110 -2.78 -6.77 -9.47
CA SER A 110 -3.03 -7.97 -8.66
C SER A 110 -2.38 -7.85 -7.28
N PHE A 111 -2.78 -8.71 -6.34
CA PHE A 111 -2.02 -8.84 -5.10
C PHE A 111 -0.58 -9.25 -5.40
N GLU A 112 0.37 -8.48 -4.90
CA GLU A 112 1.80 -8.76 -5.01
C GLU A 112 2.32 -9.28 -3.67
N GLU A 113 3.21 -10.27 -3.72
CA GLU A 113 3.86 -10.80 -2.53
C GLU A 113 5.01 -9.87 -2.11
N GLU A 114 4.97 -9.37 -0.88
CA GLU A 114 6.09 -8.64 -0.28
C GLU A 114 6.91 -9.54 0.65
N ALA A 115 6.24 -10.39 1.43
CA ALA A 115 6.90 -11.36 2.30
C ALA A 115 6.01 -12.60 2.49
N ALA A 116 6.63 -13.77 2.50
CA ALA A 116 5.99 -15.06 2.80
C ALA A 116 7.01 -15.97 3.48
N GLU A 117 7.26 -15.72 4.76
CA GLU A 117 8.43 -16.24 5.47
C GLU A 117 8.07 -16.96 6.76
N VAL A 118 8.94 -17.88 7.16
CA VAL A 118 8.97 -18.51 8.48
C VAL A 118 10.36 -18.29 9.04
N TYR A 119 10.44 -17.83 10.29
CA TYR A 119 11.70 -17.55 10.96
C TYR A 119 11.75 -18.18 12.35
N PHE A 120 12.96 -18.45 12.82
CA PHE A 120 13.22 -18.99 14.15
C PHE A 120 14.11 -18.03 14.92
N THR A 121 13.71 -17.67 16.13
CA THR A 121 14.46 -16.75 16.98
C THR A 121 14.99 -17.50 18.20
N HIS A 122 16.30 -17.38 18.44
CA HIS A 122 16.93 -17.83 19.67
C HIS A 122 17.43 -16.66 20.49
N LYS A 123 17.14 -16.66 21.80
CA LYS A 123 17.44 -15.54 22.72
C LYS A 123 18.86 -14.97 22.64
N ARG A 124 19.85 -15.81 22.33
CA ARG A 124 21.28 -15.42 22.25
C ARG A 124 21.87 -15.43 20.85
N LEU A 125 21.25 -16.11 19.90
CA LEU A 125 21.82 -16.31 18.56
C LEU A 125 21.16 -15.42 17.50
N GLY A 126 20.06 -14.75 17.86
CA GLY A 126 19.30 -13.92 16.92
C GLY A 126 18.26 -14.74 16.16
N THR A 127 17.82 -14.18 15.04
CA THR A 127 16.76 -14.73 14.18
C THR A 127 17.36 -15.25 12.88
N LEU A 128 16.91 -16.43 12.46
CA LEU A 128 17.16 -17.03 11.16
C LEU A 128 15.86 -17.09 10.36
#